data_AF-B6INI0-F1
#
_entry.id   AF-B6INI0-F1
#
_cell.length_a   1.000
_cell.length_b   1.000
_cell.length_c   1.000
_cell.angle_alpha   90.00
_cell.angle_beta   90.00
_cell.angle_gamma   90.00
#
_symmetry.space_group_name_H-M   'P 1'
#
loop_
_entity.id
_entity.type
_entity.pdbx_description
1 polymer ?
#
loop_
_entity_poly.entity_id
_entity_poly.type
_entity_poly.pdbx_seq_one_letter_code
_entity_poly.pdbx_strand_id
1 'polypeptide(L)'
;MPGSPASTASMSLILAQARPDRPPGRGAGGGGADQAADLPNLRLLEMGDALLGLDGRLVAAAMERYRDYGRDNPEHVRFMRLAGRGREVAHLETR
;
A
#
# COMPACT_ATOMS: atom_id res chain seq x y z
N MET A 1 15.21 1.88 11.97
CA MET A 1 13.77 1.71 12.28
C MET A 1 13.09 1.26 10.99
N PRO A 2 12.37 0.13 10.97
CA PRO A 2 11.54 -0.23 9.82
C PRO A 2 10.45 0.82 9.60
N GLY A 3 10.02 1.00 8.35
CA GLY A 3 8.90 1.88 8.02
C GLY A 3 7.61 1.42 8.68
N SER A 4 6.75 2.35 9.08
CA SER A 4 5.35 2.05 9.42
C SER A 4 4.46 2.11 8.18
N PRO A 5 3.30 1.43 8.17
CA PRO A 5 2.33 1.54 7.08
C PRO A 5 1.93 2.99 6.77
N ALA A 6 1.87 3.85 7.79
CA ALA A 6 1.58 5.27 7.63
C ALA A 6 2.73 6.02 6.95
N SER A 7 3.99 5.78 7.35
CA SER A 7 5.14 6.40 6.68
C SER A 7 5.29 5.92 5.23
N THR A 8 4.98 4.66 4.94
CA THR A 8 4.99 4.11 3.58
C THR A 8 3.90 4.76 2.72
N ALA A 9 2.69 4.95 3.27
CA ALA A 9 1.62 5.69 2.59
C ALA A 9 2.00 7.16 2.34
N SER A 10 2.52 7.86 3.36
CA SER A 10 2.96 9.25 3.23
C SER A 10 4.08 9.43 2.21
N MET A 11 5.08 8.54 2.19
CA MET A 11 6.16 8.57 1.21
C MET A 11 5.63 8.36 -0.21
N SER A 12 4.69 7.44 -0.39
CA SER A 12 4.03 7.20 -1.68
C SER A 12 3.32 8.45 -2.20
N LEU A 13 2.62 9.18 -1.31
CA LEU A 13 1.94 10.43 -1.63
C LEU A 13 2.92 11.55 -1.98
N ILE A 14 3.99 11.71 -1.20
CA ILE A 14 5.05 12.69 -1.47
C ILE A 14 5.68 12.44 -2.84
N LEU A 15 5.98 11.18 -3.17
CA LEU A 15 6.55 10.82 -4.46
C LEU A 15 5.58 11.09 -5.62
N ALA A 16 4.30 10.79 -5.45
CA ALA A 16 3.28 11.09 -6.45
C ALA A 16 3.17 12.60 -6.73
N GLN A 17 3.25 13.43 -5.68
CA GLN A 17 3.27 14.90 -5.82
C GLN A 17 4.55 15.42 -6.46
N ALA A 18 5.71 14.89 -6.04
CA ALA A 18 7.01 15.38 -6.48
C ALA A 18 7.31 15.01 -7.94
N ARG A 19 6.70 13.92 -8.44
CA ARG A 19 6.94 13.36 -9.78
C ARG A 19 5.63 13.02 -10.50
N PRO A 20 4.79 14.02 -10.83
CA PRO A 20 3.52 13.79 -11.51
C PRO A 20 3.71 13.22 -12.93
N ASP A 21 4.93 13.31 -13.48
CA ASP A 21 5.35 12.70 -14.74
C ASP A 21 5.43 11.17 -14.69
N ARG A 22 5.39 10.57 -13.49
CA ARG A 22 5.56 9.12 -13.29
C ARG A 22 4.25 8.42 -12.93
N PRO A 23 4.07 7.15 -13.35
CA PRO A 23 2.93 6.36 -12.91
C PRO A 23 2.90 6.21 -11.39
N PRO A 24 1.75 6.50 -10.73
CA PRO A 24 1.54 6.23 -9.32
C PRO A 24 1.84 4.76 -9.00
N GLY A 25 2.72 4.50 -8.04
CA GLY A 25 3.13 3.14 -7.65
C GLY A 25 4.56 2.75 -8.02
N ARG A 26 5.20 3.44 -8.99
CA ARG A 26 6.60 3.19 -9.35
C ARG A 26 7.55 3.97 -8.44
N GLY A 27 7.66 3.53 -7.18
CA GLY A 27 8.58 4.14 -6.19
C GLY A 27 8.24 3.93 -4.71
N ALA A 28 7.11 3.28 -4.40
CA ALA A 28 6.61 3.12 -3.03
C ALA A 28 7.23 1.93 -2.25
N GLY A 29 7.91 1.00 -2.94
CA GLY A 29 8.61 -0.10 -2.29
C GLY A 29 9.99 0.34 -1.84
N GLY A 30 10.14 0.74 -0.57
CA GLY A 30 11.45 0.74 0.06
C GLY A 30 12.00 -0.68 0.00
N GLY A 31 13.24 -0.89 -0.47
CA GLY A 31 13.88 -2.20 -0.51
C GLY A 31 14.33 -2.67 0.88
N GLY A 32 13.45 -2.61 1.87
CA GLY A 32 13.72 -3.04 3.24
C GLY A 32 13.56 -4.56 3.38
N ALA A 33 14.32 -5.16 4.30
CA ALA A 33 14.28 -6.60 4.59
C ALA A 33 12.93 -7.08 5.19
N ASP A 34 12.03 -6.16 5.54
CA ASP A 34 10.74 -6.46 6.16
C ASP A 34 9.60 -6.03 5.23
N GLN A 35 9.33 -6.85 4.22
CA GLN A 35 8.38 -6.57 3.13
C GLN A 35 6.94 -6.30 3.63
N ALA A 36 6.61 -6.72 4.85
CA ALA A 36 5.36 -6.43 5.53
C ALA A 36 5.21 -4.93 5.93
N ALA A 37 6.29 -4.30 6.38
CA ALA A 37 6.32 -2.88 6.75
C ALA A 37 6.18 -1.96 5.52
N ASP A 38 6.44 -2.51 4.33
CA ASP A 38 6.29 -1.82 3.05
C ASP A 38 4.87 -1.87 2.48
N LEU A 39 3.89 -2.40 3.22
CA LEU A 39 2.48 -2.33 2.85
C LEU A 39 1.85 -1.02 3.34
N PRO A 40 1.46 -0.11 2.44
CA PRO A 40 1.00 1.22 2.82
C PRO A 40 -0.36 1.16 3.52
N ASN A 41 -0.60 2.04 4.49
CA ASN A 41 -1.92 2.25 5.06
C ASN A 41 -2.89 2.66 3.94
N LEU A 42 -3.84 1.80 3.62
CA LEU A 42 -4.70 1.98 2.46
C LEU A 42 -5.61 3.20 2.63
N ARG A 43 -6.06 3.47 3.85
CA ARG A 43 -6.96 4.60 4.14
C ARG A 43 -6.28 5.94 3.90
N LEU A 44 -5.01 6.05 4.29
CA LEU A 44 -4.22 7.26 4.02
C LEU A 44 -3.98 7.44 2.52
N LEU A 45 -3.72 6.35 1.78
CA LEU A 45 -3.59 6.40 0.34
C LEU A 45 -4.90 6.82 -0.35
N GLU A 46 -6.05 6.29 0.05
CA GLU A 46 -7.35 6.69 -0.48
C GLU A 46 -7.59 8.20 -0.31
N MET A 47 -7.29 8.73 0.87
CA MET A 47 -7.43 10.17 1.14
C MET A 47 -6.49 10.99 0.28
N GLY A 48 -5.22 10.61 0.21
CA GLY A 48 -4.22 11.37 -0.53
C GLY A 48 -4.39 11.26 -2.05
N ASP A 49 -4.79 10.10 -2.56
CA ASP A 49 -5.10 9.90 -3.98
C ASP A 49 -6.25 10.81 -4.44
N ALA A 50 -7.33 10.88 -3.64
CA ALA A 50 -8.43 11.79 -3.88
C ALA A 50 -8.02 13.27 -3.81
N LEU A 51 -7.20 13.64 -2.82
CA LEU A 51 -6.69 15.02 -2.68
C LEU A 51 -5.78 15.45 -3.83
N LEU A 52 -5.10 14.49 -4.47
CA LEU A 52 -4.18 14.74 -5.57
C LEU A 52 -4.81 14.58 -6.95
N GLY A 53 -6.09 14.21 -7.03
CA GLY A 53 -6.77 13.98 -8.31
C GLY A 53 -6.12 12.84 -9.11
N LEU A 54 -5.70 11.77 -8.43
CA LEU A 54 -5.04 10.63 -9.06
C LEU A 54 -6.03 9.54 -9.53
N ASP A 55 -7.34 9.78 -9.42
CA ASP A 55 -8.42 8.92 -9.94
C ASP A 55 -8.32 7.45 -9.49
N GLY A 56 -7.91 7.21 -8.25
CA GLY A 56 -7.75 5.89 -7.67
C GLY A 56 -6.50 5.14 -8.12
N ARG A 57 -5.63 5.73 -8.94
CA ARG A 57 -4.46 5.04 -9.52
C ARG A 57 -3.46 4.59 -8.45
N LEU A 58 -3.25 5.39 -7.42
CA LEU A 58 -2.34 5.04 -6.33
C LEU A 58 -2.94 3.94 -5.44
N VAL A 59 -4.26 3.98 -5.23
CA VAL A 59 -5.00 2.93 -4.52
C VAL A 59 -4.92 1.60 -5.28
N ALA A 60 -5.13 1.62 -6.60
CA ALA A 60 -5.02 0.43 -7.45
C ALA A 60 -3.62 -0.20 -7.41
N ALA A 61 -2.57 0.62 -7.50
CA ALA A 61 -1.19 0.15 -7.39
C ALA A 61 -0.88 -0.45 -6.01
N ALA A 62 -1.43 0.12 -4.94
CA ALA A 62 -1.30 -0.45 -3.60
C ALA A 62 -2.01 -1.81 -3.49
N MET A 63 -3.22 -1.95 -4.04
CA MET A 63 -3.96 -3.22 -4.04
C MET A 63 -3.22 -4.32 -4.80
N GLU A 64 -2.57 -4.00 -5.92
CA GLU A 64 -1.72 -4.95 -6.63
C GLU A 64 -0.56 -5.44 -5.75
N ARG A 65 0.11 -4.53 -5.04
CA ARG A 65 1.16 -4.89 -4.08
C ARG A 65 0.64 -5.75 -2.92
N TYR A 66 -0.54 -5.44 -2.38
CA TYR A 66 -1.20 -6.29 -1.38
C TYR A 66 -1.48 -7.69 -1.92
N ARG A 67 -1.89 -7.81 -3.18
CA ARG A 67 -2.15 -9.09 -3.84
C ARG A 67 -0.90 -9.91 -4.07
N ASP A 68 0.16 -9.29 -4.58
CA ASP A 68 1.42 -9.98 -4.84
C ASP A 68 2.05 -10.45 -3.54
N TYR A 69 2.13 -9.56 -2.53
CA TYR A 69 2.68 -9.92 -1.23
C TYR A 69 1.83 -10.98 -0.51
N GLY A 70 0.50 -10.82 -0.51
CA GLY A 70 -0.42 -11.74 0.17
C GLY A 70 -0.49 -13.13 -0.47
N ARG A 71 -0.18 -13.26 -1.76
CA ARG A 71 -0.05 -14.56 -2.45
C ARG A 71 1.09 -15.38 -1.87
N ASP A 72 2.22 -14.73 -1.62
CA ASP A 72 3.44 -15.39 -1.16
C ASP A 72 3.49 -15.52 0.38
N ASN A 73 2.65 -14.76 1.11
CA ASN A 73 2.66 -14.67 2.58
C ASN A 73 1.24 -14.78 3.19
N PRO A 74 0.55 -15.93 3.07
CA PRO A 74 -0.84 -16.10 3.52
C PRO A 74 -1.00 -15.96 5.05
N GLU A 75 0.00 -16.34 5.84
CA GLU A 75 0.03 -16.11 7.28
C GLU A 75 0.06 -14.62 7.64
N HIS A 76 0.68 -13.79 6.79
CA HIS A 76 0.66 -12.34 6.96
C HIS A 76 -0.73 -11.76 6.74
N VAL A 77 -1.47 -12.26 5.75
CA VAL A 77 -2.88 -11.88 5.52
C VAL A 77 -3.72 -12.16 6.76
N ARG A 78 -3.52 -13.32 7.41
CA ARG A 78 -4.19 -13.65 8.68
C ARG A 78 -3.78 -12.69 9.79
N PHE A 79 -2.48 -12.40 9.93
CA PHE A 79 -1.97 -11.44 10.91
C PHE A 79 -2.59 -10.05 10.74
N MET A 80 -2.66 -9.53 9.52
CA MET A 80 -3.25 -8.21 9.23
C MET A 80 -4.71 -8.13 9.69
N ARG A 81 -5.50 -9.21 9.57
CA ARG A 81 -6.86 -9.24 10.11
C ARG A 81 -6.89 -9.15 11.62
N LEU A 82 -6.08 -9.97 12.28
CA LEU A 82 -5.99 -9.97 13.75
C LEU A 82 -5.49 -8.61 14.28
N ALA A 83 -4.67 -7.91 13.51
CA ALA A 83 -4.19 -6.56 13.80
C ALA A 83 -5.20 -5.44 13.44
N GLY A 84 -6.47 -5.76 13.10
CA GLY A 84 -7.50 -4.78 12.79
C GLY A 84 -7.41 -4.16 11.38
N ARG A 85 -6.50 -4.66 10.53
CA ARG A 85 -6.29 -4.19 9.14
C ARG A 85 -6.99 -5.05 8.09
N GLY A 86 -8.05 -5.76 8.49
CA GLY A 86 -8.74 -6.71 7.60
C GLY A 86 -9.28 -6.10 6.30
N ARG A 87 -9.67 -4.81 6.31
CA ARG A 87 -10.13 -4.09 5.11
C ARG A 87 -9.10 -4.11 3.97
N GLU A 88 -7.83 -4.02 4.31
CA GLU A 88 -6.76 -3.90 3.33
C GLU A 88 -6.50 -5.23 2.60
N VAL A 89 -6.88 -6.35 3.21
CA VAL A 89 -6.67 -7.69 2.66
C VAL A 89 -7.97 -8.41 2.28
N ALA A 90 -9.13 -7.77 2.46
CA ALA A 90 -10.44 -8.37 2.14
C ALA A 90 -10.56 -8.77 0.67
N HIS A 91 -9.96 -7.99 -0.23
CA HIS A 91 -9.98 -8.20 -1.68
C HIS A 91 -9.12 -9.40 -2.15
N LEU A 92 -8.38 -10.05 -1.24
CA LEU A 92 -7.54 -11.21 -1.53
C LEU A 92 -8.29 -12.54 -1.39
N GLU A 93 -9.49 -12.53 -0.81
CA GLU A 93 -10.27 -13.74 -0.54
C GLU A 93 -11.34 -14.03 -1.60
N THR A 94 -11.76 -13.00 -2.33
CA THR A 94 -12.76 -13.14 -3.38
C THR A 94 -12.09 -13.80 -4.60
N ARG A 95 -12.18 -15.13 -4.67
CA ARG A 95 -12.00 -15.91 -5.91
C ARG A 95 -13.28 -15.95 -6.71
#